data_AF-A0AAJ3U3R0-F1
#
_entry.id   AF-A0AAJ3U3R0-F1
#
_cell.length_a   1.000
_cell.length_b   1.000
_cell.length_c   1.000
_cell.angle_alpha   90.00
_cell.angle_beta   90.00
_cell.angle_gamma   90.00
#
_symmetry.space_group_name_H-M   'P 1'
#
loop_
_entity.id
_entity.type
_entity.pdbx_description
1 polymer ?
#
loop_
_entity_poly.entity_id
_entity_poly.type
_entity_poly.pdbx_seq_one_letter_code
_entity_poly.pdbx_strand_id
1 'polypeptide(L)'
;MSREIHQLRSGAADWYSGVLDAATEALPRSIDDARQLLAPIAGEVWMGSLTLHGAATAGTDTDTRTSRRVSDRTRAEVFRRDGFLCTYCGGRTIPRCILVAISDVFPDDFPYHAHYRRGTVHPAYWALAPEADHVLAHAAGGTSDAANLTTLHAMCNTRKSSLAADSLPVVGERPAPHRAWDGLLSRYAEIVAIGELTGRRHASAGYHSSWLRRFGQKAV
;
A
#
# COMPACT_ATOMS: atom_id res chain seq x y z
N MET A 1 -4.96 -2.70 24.16
CA MET A 1 -4.02 -3.84 24.09
C MET A 1 -3.83 -4.17 22.62
N SER A 2 -2.60 -4.34 22.15
CA SER A 2 -2.33 -4.67 20.75
C SER A 2 -2.75 -6.11 20.42
N ARG A 3 -3.35 -6.32 19.25
CA ARG A 3 -3.74 -7.65 18.74
C ARG A 3 -2.68 -8.14 17.75
N GLU A 4 -2.00 -9.22 18.07
CA GLU A 4 -0.99 -9.77 17.17
C GLU A 4 -1.62 -10.53 15.99
N ILE A 5 -1.18 -10.20 14.78
CA ILE A 5 -1.61 -10.87 13.55
C ILE A 5 -0.41 -11.57 12.92
N HIS A 6 -0.47 -12.91 12.89
CA HIS A 6 0.58 -13.77 12.35
C HIS A 6 0.32 -14.21 10.90
N GLN A 7 -0.94 -14.16 10.47
CA GLN A 7 -1.36 -14.47 9.11
C GLN A 7 -2.45 -13.50 8.65
N LEU A 8 -2.38 -13.07 7.39
CA LEU A 8 -3.43 -12.26 6.80
C LEU A 8 -4.65 -13.14 6.51
N ARG A 9 -5.83 -12.68 6.91
CA ARG A 9 -7.10 -13.33 6.61
C ARG A 9 -7.34 -13.50 5.11
N SER A 10 -8.14 -14.49 4.74
CA SER A 10 -8.70 -14.53 3.38
C SER A 10 -9.52 -13.26 3.12
N GLY A 11 -9.39 -12.68 1.93
CA GLY A 11 -10.02 -11.39 1.59
C GLY A 11 -9.48 -10.19 2.38
N ALA A 12 -8.23 -10.25 2.89
CA ALA A 12 -7.65 -9.16 3.68
C ALA A 12 -7.72 -7.79 2.98
N ALA A 13 -7.50 -7.73 1.67
CA ALA A 13 -7.56 -6.48 0.92
C ALA A 13 -8.98 -5.86 1.00
N ASP A 14 -10.02 -6.63 0.75
CA ASP A 14 -11.41 -6.12 0.80
C ASP A 14 -11.81 -5.76 2.23
N TRP A 15 -11.41 -6.58 3.21
CA TRP A 15 -11.68 -6.31 4.62
C TRP A 15 -11.06 -4.99 5.09
N TYR A 16 -9.75 -4.82 4.95
CA TYR A 16 -9.08 -3.62 5.43
C TYR A 16 -9.50 -2.39 4.62
N SER A 17 -9.64 -2.51 3.30
CA SER A 17 -10.06 -1.37 2.48
C SER A 17 -11.48 -0.93 2.81
N GLY A 18 -12.42 -1.85 3.05
CA GLY A 18 -13.78 -1.51 3.45
C GLY A 18 -13.87 -0.81 4.80
N VAL A 19 -13.11 -1.28 5.80
CA VAL A 19 -13.04 -0.62 7.12
C VAL A 19 -12.46 0.79 7.01
N LEU A 20 -11.36 0.95 6.27
CA LEU A 20 -10.71 2.25 6.09
C LEU A 20 -11.55 3.21 5.23
N ASP A 21 -12.28 2.70 4.24
CA ASP A 21 -13.22 3.48 3.43
C ASP A 21 -14.31 4.10 4.32
N ALA A 22 -14.99 3.28 5.12
CA ALA A 22 -16.01 3.74 6.05
C ALA A 22 -15.48 4.71 7.12
N ALA A 23 -14.33 4.39 7.74
CA ALA A 23 -13.73 5.24 8.75
C ALA A 23 -13.31 6.61 8.19
N THR A 24 -12.68 6.65 7.01
CA THR A 24 -12.26 7.91 6.38
C THR A 24 -13.43 8.72 5.83
N GLU A 25 -14.55 8.10 5.47
CA GLU A 25 -15.78 8.79 5.08
C GLU A 25 -16.47 9.47 6.28
N ALA A 26 -16.40 8.91 7.47
CA ALA A 26 -16.93 9.52 8.69
C ALA A 26 -16.03 10.64 9.26
N LEU A 27 -14.73 10.60 8.94
CA LEU A 27 -13.71 11.43 9.56
C LEU A 27 -13.99 12.95 9.54
N PRO A 28 -14.49 13.55 8.45
CA PRO A 28 -14.79 14.99 8.41
C PRO A 28 -15.93 15.40 9.34
N ARG A 29 -16.80 14.46 9.71
CA ARG A 29 -17.98 14.71 10.56
C ARG A 29 -17.68 14.48 12.03
N SER A 30 -16.97 13.40 12.34
CA SER A 30 -16.68 12.99 13.72
C SER A 30 -15.49 12.03 13.77
N ILE A 31 -14.44 12.42 14.50
CA ILE A 31 -13.28 11.55 14.76
C ILE A 31 -13.70 10.34 15.61
N ASP A 32 -14.65 10.52 16.53
CA ASP A 32 -15.12 9.43 17.38
C ASP A 32 -15.93 8.40 16.58
N ASP A 33 -16.77 8.85 15.64
CA ASP A 33 -17.51 7.95 14.73
C ASP A 33 -16.53 7.20 13.82
N ALA A 34 -15.53 7.90 13.29
CA ALA A 34 -14.47 7.30 12.49
C ALA A 34 -13.68 6.27 13.30
N ARG A 35 -13.37 6.54 14.57
CA ARG A 35 -12.72 5.59 15.49
C ARG A 35 -13.60 4.37 15.75
N GLN A 36 -14.91 4.55 15.92
CA GLN A 36 -15.85 3.44 16.09
C GLN A 36 -15.90 2.55 14.85
N LEU A 37 -15.85 3.14 13.66
CA LEU A 37 -15.79 2.40 12.39
C LEU A 37 -14.44 1.70 12.17
N LEU A 38 -13.34 2.26 12.69
CA LEU A 38 -12.00 1.66 12.66
C LEU A 38 -11.83 0.51 13.67
N ALA A 39 -12.63 0.48 14.74
CA ALA A 39 -12.54 -0.46 15.85
C ALA A 39 -12.37 -1.95 15.46
N PRO A 40 -12.98 -2.48 14.37
CA PRO A 40 -12.79 -3.88 13.98
C PRO A 40 -11.33 -4.28 13.70
N ILE A 41 -10.48 -3.33 13.32
CA ILE A 41 -9.04 -3.55 13.02
C ILE A 41 -8.11 -2.82 13.99
N ALA A 42 -8.68 -2.05 14.93
CA ALA A 42 -7.90 -1.22 15.84
C ALA A 42 -6.89 -2.04 16.67
N GLY A 43 -5.67 -1.53 16.76
CA GLY A 43 -4.58 -2.08 17.57
C GLY A 43 -3.93 -3.33 17.00
N GLU A 44 -4.26 -3.75 15.77
CA GLU A 44 -3.58 -4.88 15.14
C GLU A 44 -2.11 -4.56 14.82
N VAL A 45 -1.24 -5.52 15.12
CA VAL A 45 0.20 -5.44 14.81
C VAL A 45 0.65 -6.69 14.07
N TRP A 46 1.38 -6.48 12.97
CA TRP A 46 1.90 -7.57 12.15
C TRP A 46 3.10 -8.25 12.84
N MET A 47 2.97 -9.56 13.04
CA MET A 47 3.99 -10.43 13.64
C MET A 47 4.40 -11.60 12.72
N GLY A 48 3.71 -11.76 11.60
CA GLY A 48 3.90 -12.85 10.65
C GLY A 48 5.08 -12.69 9.68
N SER A 49 5.21 -13.67 8.80
CA SER A 49 6.15 -13.68 7.66
C SER A 49 5.38 -13.86 6.35
N LEU A 50 5.84 -13.18 5.30
CA LEU A 50 5.25 -13.27 3.95
C LEU A 50 6.04 -14.16 3.00
N THR A 51 7.20 -14.67 3.44
CA THR A 51 8.04 -15.56 2.64
C THR A 51 7.39 -16.94 2.55
N LEU A 52 7.06 -17.38 1.34
CA LEU A 52 6.73 -18.78 1.08
C LEU A 52 8.04 -19.61 1.11
N HIS A 53 8.00 -20.81 1.70
CA HIS A 53 9.15 -21.72 1.72
C HIS A 53 9.47 -22.17 0.29
N GLY A 54 10.36 -21.44 -0.39
CA GLY A 54 10.91 -21.77 -1.70
C GLY A 54 12.35 -21.29 -1.74
N ALA A 55 13.30 -22.20 -1.92
CA ALA A 55 14.71 -21.87 -2.01
C ALA A 55 14.95 -20.96 -3.23
N ALA A 56 15.45 -19.75 -2.99
CA ALA A 56 15.87 -18.86 -4.06
C ALA A 56 17.08 -19.47 -4.77
N THR A 57 16.95 -19.80 -6.05
CA THR A 57 18.12 -20.09 -6.90
C THR A 57 18.83 -18.79 -7.22
N ALA A 58 20.05 -18.65 -6.71
CA ALA A 58 20.90 -17.49 -6.93
C ALA A 58 21.33 -17.41 -8.40
N GLY A 59 20.77 -16.46 -9.15
CA GLY A 59 21.29 -16.04 -10.45
C GLY A 59 22.37 -14.99 -10.26
N THR A 60 23.62 -15.35 -10.55
CA THR A 60 24.73 -14.41 -10.73
C THR A 60 24.63 -13.80 -12.12
N ASP A 61 24.37 -12.50 -12.23
CA ASP A 61 24.96 -11.77 -13.35
C ASP A 61 25.21 -10.28 -13.04
N THR A 62 26.31 -9.81 -13.60
CA THR A 62 27.02 -8.59 -13.26
C THR A 62 27.13 -7.75 -14.52
N ASP A 63 26.13 -6.92 -14.86
CA ASP A 63 26.39 -5.79 -15.75
C ASP A 63 25.36 -4.66 -15.63
N THR A 64 25.89 -3.43 -15.70
CA THR A 64 25.23 -2.13 -15.94
C THR A 64 23.87 -1.90 -15.28
N ARG A 65 23.90 -1.66 -13.96
CA ARG A 65 22.72 -1.32 -13.14
C ARG A 65 22.15 0.06 -13.48
N THR A 66 21.26 0.12 -14.47
CA THR A 66 20.22 1.15 -14.51
C THR A 66 19.46 1.13 -13.18
N SER A 67 19.13 2.30 -12.62
CA SER A 67 18.52 2.40 -11.29
C SER A 67 17.27 1.50 -11.16
N ARG A 68 17.36 0.48 -10.30
CA ARG A 68 16.21 -0.34 -9.85
C ARG A 68 15.13 0.47 -9.13
N ARG A 69 15.42 1.72 -8.74
CA ARG A 69 14.48 2.57 -8.01
C ARG A 69 13.49 3.21 -8.98
N VAL A 70 12.23 2.77 -8.88
CA VAL A 70 11.10 3.47 -9.47
C VAL A 70 10.88 4.78 -8.68
N SER A 71 10.78 5.90 -9.39
CA SER A 71 10.54 7.20 -8.75
C SER A 71 9.15 7.24 -8.11
N ASP A 72 8.97 8.03 -7.05
CA ASP A 72 7.64 8.20 -6.44
C ASP A 72 6.62 8.83 -7.41
N ARG A 73 7.09 9.63 -8.39
CA ARG A 73 6.22 10.18 -9.45
C ARG A 73 5.70 9.05 -10.34
N THR A 74 6.60 8.17 -10.79
CA THR A 74 6.25 7.00 -11.61
C THR A 74 5.34 6.05 -10.83
N ARG A 75 5.59 5.85 -9.53
CA ARG A 75 4.68 5.08 -8.65
C ARG A 75 3.26 5.66 -8.65
N ALA A 76 3.12 6.97 -8.40
CA ALA A 76 1.82 7.64 -8.40
C ALA A 76 1.10 7.50 -9.76
N GLU A 77 1.83 7.64 -10.86
CA GLU A 77 1.32 7.44 -12.22
C GLU A 77 0.80 6.02 -12.44
N VAL A 78 1.60 5.00 -12.08
CA VAL A 78 1.23 3.58 -12.20
C VAL A 78 0.01 3.25 -11.36
N PHE A 79 -0.04 3.68 -10.10
CA PHE A 79 -1.19 3.43 -9.22
C PHE A 79 -2.49 4.05 -9.75
N ARG A 80 -2.41 5.28 -10.27
CA ARG A 80 -3.57 5.94 -10.91
C ARG A 80 -4.01 5.23 -12.18
N ARG A 81 -3.05 4.86 -13.04
CA ARG A 81 -3.32 4.17 -14.30
C ARG A 81 -3.99 2.82 -14.07
N ASP A 82 -3.60 2.11 -13.00
CA ASP A 82 -4.15 0.81 -12.64
C ASP A 82 -5.39 0.90 -11.74
N GLY A 83 -5.96 2.11 -11.55
CA GLY A 83 -7.18 2.32 -10.80
C GLY A 83 -7.09 1.96 -9.32
N PHE A 84 -5.88 1.98 -8.76
CA PHE A 84 -5.60 1.55 -7.39
C PHE A 84 -6.05 0.11 -7.10
N LEU A 85 -5.98 -0.77 -8.11
CA LEU A 85 -6.24 -2.20 -7.99
C LEU A 85 -4.93 -2.98 -8.16
N CYS A 86 -4.78 -4.05 -7.38
CA CYS A 86 -3.71 -5.01 -7.58
C CYS A 86 -3.97 -5.79 -8.87
N THR A 87 -3.07 -5.72 -9.84
CA THR A 87 -3.28 -6.39 -11.13
C THR A 87 -3.14 -7.90 -11.04
N TYR A 88 -2.60 -8.43 -9.94
CA TYR A 88 -2.46 -9.87 -9.72
C TYR A 88 -3.71 -10.53 -9.14
N CYS A 89 -4.34 -9.93 -8.13
CA CYS A 89 -5.50 -10.51 -7.44
C CYS A 89 -6.81 -9.73 -7.64
N GLY A 90 -6.76 -8.55 -8.28
CA GLY A 90 -7.92 -7.66 -8.46
C GLY A 90 -8.30 -6.85 -7.21
N GLY A 91 -7.72 -7.13 -6.05
CA GLY A 91 -8.09 -6.48 -4.79
C GLY A 91 -7.70 -5.00 -4.72
N ARG A 92 -8.48 -4.23 -3.94
CA ARG A 92 -8.25 -2.79 -3.70
C ARG A 92 -6.90 -2.52 -3.04
N THR A 93 -6.23 -1.46 -3.48
CA THR A 93 -5.00 -0.93 -2.86
C THR A 93 -5.26 0.45 -2.26
N ILE A 94 -4.49 0.81 -1.25
CA ILE A 94 -4.44 2.18 -0.69
C ILE A 94 -2.98 2.60 -0.65
N PRO A 95 -2.57 3.67 -1.37
CA PRO A 95 -1.22 4.19 -1.34
C PRO A 95 -0.69 4.36 0.08
N ARG A 96 0.56 3.91 0.31
CA ARG A 96 1.25 4.00 1.61
C ARG A 96 1.13 5.38 2.26
N CYS A 97 1.28 6.45 1.49
CA CYS A 97 1.19 7.81 2.01
C CYS A 97 -0.20 8.15 2.60
N ILE A 98 -1.28 7.54 2.10
CA ILE A 98 -2.62 7.70 2.63
C ILE A 98 -2.78 6.83 3.88
N LEU A 99 -2.26 5.60 3.89
CA LEU A 99 -2.22 4.77 5.10
C LEU A 99 -1.48 5.47 6.24
N VAL A 100 -0.34 6.12 5.94
CA VAL A 100 0.41 6.92 6.92
C VAL A 100 -0.40 8.13 7.40
N ALA A 101 -1.16 8.79 6.54
CA ALA A 101 -2.04 9.88 6.99
C ALA A 101 -3.14 9.37 7.94
N ILE A 102 -3.67 8.17 7.70
CA ILE A 102 -4.63 7.52 8.62
C ILE A 102 -3.93 7.17 9.95
N SER A 103 -2.70 6.65 9.93
CA SER A 103 -1.90 6.45 11.14
C SER A 103 -1.65 7.74 11.89
N ASP A 104 -1.42 8.85 11.19
CA ASP A 104 -1.22 10.15 11.84
C ASP A 104 -2.46 10.57 12.63
N VAL A 105 -3.66 10.30 12.11
CA VAL A 105 -4.94 10.52 12.81
C VAL A 105 -5.13 9.53 13.97
N PHE A 106 -4.83 8.24 13.76
CA PHE A 106 -5.09 7.15 14.71
C PHE A 106 -3.80 6.38 15.07
N PRO A 107 -2.84 6.99 15.77
CA PRO A 107 -1.51 6.39 16.00
C PRO A 107 -1.54 5.07 16.76
N ASP A 108 -2.43 4.95 17.75
CA ASP A 108 -2.50 3.77 18.63
C ASP A 108 -3.42 2.67 18.07
N ASP A 109 -4.46 3.06 17.31
CA ASP A 109 -5.40 2.12 16.67
C ASP A 109 -4.89 1.62 15.31
N PHE A 110 -4.10 2.41 14.59
CA PHE A 110 -3.56 2.07 13.27
C PHE A 110 -2.05 2.34 13.20
N PRO A 111 -1.23 1.54 13.91
CA PRO A 111 0.18 1.84 14.13
C PRO A 111 1.05 1.78 12.87
N TYR A 112 2.02 2.68 12.80
CA TYR A 112 3.02 2.72 11.74
C TYR A 112 4.41 3.10 12.27
N HIS A 113 5.44 2.49 11.66
CA HIS A 113 6.82 2.84 11.90
C HIS A 113 7.59 2.78 10.57
N ALA A 114 8.31 3.85 10.23
CA ALA A 114 8.96 4.01 8.92
C ALA A 114 9.93 2.88 8.57
N HIS A 115 10.60 2.31 9.58
CA HIS A 115 11.54 1.19 9.40
C HIS A 115 10.93 -0.20 9.58
N TYR A 116 9.60 -0.34 9.66
CA TYR A 116 8.93 -1.65 9.69
C TYR A 116 9.47 -2.58 10.79
N ARG A 117 9.67 -2.04 12.00
CA ARG A 117 10.08 -2.89 13.13
C ARG A 117 8.98 -3.91 13.39
N ARG A 118 9.38 -5.13 13.74
CA ARG A 118 8.43 -6.22 14.02
C ARG A 118 7.48 -5.80 15.14
N GLY A 119 6.18 -6.02 14.97
CA GLY A 119 5.16 -5.63 15.96
C GLY A 119 4.85 -4.14 16.02
N THR A 120 5.36 -3.31 15.10
CA THR A 120 5.12 -1.84 15.13
C THR A 120 4.35 -1.31 13.90
N VAL A 121 3.82 -2.19 13.06
CA VAL A 121 3.09 -1.81 11.83
C VAL A 121 1.81 -2.62 11.73
N HIS A 122 0.73 -1.93 11.38
CA HIS A 122 -0.58 -2.54 11.14
C HIS A 122 -0.55 -3.49 9.91
N PRO A 123 -1.18 -4.68 9.96
CA PRO A 123 -1.21 -5.65 8.85
C PRO A 123 -1.78 -5.10 7.53
N ALA A 124 -2.66 -4.10 7.58
CA ALA A 124 -3.17 -3.41 6.40
C ALA A 124 -2.07 -2.83 5.49
N TYR A 125 -0.90 -2.45 6.02
CA TYR A 125 0.23 -2.02 5.19
C TYR A 125 0.72 -3.13 4.25
N TRP A 126 0.66 -4.39 4.68
CA TRP A 126 1.02 -5.52 3.81
C TRP A 126 -0.10 -5.87 2.84
N ALA A 127 -1.35 -5.79 3.32
CA ALA A 127 -2.53 -6.18 2.56
C ALA A 127 -2.97 -5.14 1.51
N LEU A 128 -2.66 -3.86 1.70
CA LEU A 128 -3.19 -2.76 0.89
C LEU A 128 -2.15 -1.89 0.21
N ALA A 129 -0.96 -1.70 0.83
CA ALA A 129 0.01 -0.77 0.26
C ALA A 129 0.49 -1.30 -1.11
N PRO A 130 0.33 -0.52 -2.19
CA PRO A 130 0.80 -0.92 -3.49
C PRO A 130 2.30 -0.68 -3.64
N GLU A 131 2.92 -1.53 -4.43
CA GLU A 131 4.26 -1.37 -4.99
C GLU A 131 4.13 -1.35 -6.52
N ALA A 132 4.93 -0.50 -7.17
CA ALA A 132 5.06 -0.50 -8.62
C ALA A 132 6.18 -1.48 -8.97
N ASP A 133 5.80 -2.65 -9.48
CA ASP A 133 6.73 -3.73 -9.79
C ASP A 133 6.74 -4.04 -11.28
N HIS A 134 7.85 -4.58 -11.77
CA HIS A 134 8.04 -4.84 -13.18
C HIS A 134 7.15 -5.98 -13.70
N VAL A 135 6.48 -5.75 -14.84
CA VAL A 135 5.73 -6.77 -15.59
C VAL A 135 6.72 -7.76 -16.20
N LEU A 136 7.62 -7.27 -17.06
CA LEU A 136 8.81 -8.00 -17.48
C LEU A 136 9.91 -7.74 -16.46
N ALA A 137 10.42 -8.79 -15.82
CA ALA A 137 11.49 -8.66 -14.84
C ALA A 137 12.71 -7.95 -15.43
N HIS A 138 13.39 -7.13 -14.62
CA HIS A 138 14.63 -6.46 -15.04
C HIS A 138 15.70 -7.45 -15.51
N ALA A 139 15.79 -8.63 -14.88
CA ALA A 139 16.71 -9.70 -15.30
C ALA A 139 16.41 -10.24 -16.70
N ALA A 140 15.19 -10.05 -17.20
CA ALA A 140 14.75 -10.40 -18.55
C ALA A 140 14.70 -9.16 -19.48
N GLY A 141 15.36 -8.05 -19.11
CA GLY A 141 15.44 -6.83 -19.93
C GLY A 141 14.31 -5.82 -19.72
N GLY A 142 13.48 -5.96 -18.69
CA GLY A 142 12.39 -5.03 -18.41
C GLY A 142 12.86 -3.64 -17.93
N THR A 143 12.28 -2.58 -18.50
CA THR A 143 12.58 -1.18 -18.14
C THR A 143 11.81 -0.71 -16.91
N SER A 144 12.27 0.36 -16.25
CA SER A 144 11.56 1.02 -15.14
C SER A 144 10.56 2.10 -15.61
N ASP A 145 10.19 2.08 -16.90
CA ASP A 145 9.18 2.98 -17.44
C ASP A 145 7.79 2.57 -16.98
N ALA A 146 6.88 3.53 -16.84
CA ALA A 146 5.52 3.26 -16.40
C ALA A 146 4.87 2.12 -17.20
N ALA A 147 5.11 2.04 -18.51
CA ALA A 147 4.59 1.00 -19.40
C ALA A 147 4.94 -0.45 -18.96
N ASN A 148 6.13 -0.67 -18.39
CA ASN A 148 6.58 -1.99 -17.93
C ASN A 148 6.39 -2.18 -16.40
N LEU A 149 5.77 -1.22 -15.72
CA LEU A 149 5.43 -1.36 -14.31
C LEU A 149 3.95 -1.68 -14.13
N THR A 150 3.60 -2.34 -13.03
CA THR A 150 2.23 -2.65 -12.65
C THR A 150 2.03 -2.54 -11.14
N THR A 151 0.79 -2.34 -10.71
CA THR A 151 0.41 -2.21 -9.31
C THR A 151 0.21 -3.57 -8.67
N LEU A 152 0.98 -3.88 -7.62
CA LEU A 152 0.80 -5.09 -6.78
C LEU A 152 0.71 -4.69 -5.31
N HIS A 153 -0.09 -5.39 -4.49
CA HIS A 153 0.06 -5.27 -3.03
C HIS A 153 1.47 -5.66 -2.59
N ALA A 154 1.98 -5.07 -1.50
CA ALA A 154 3.25 -5.47 -0.89
C ALA A 154 3.28 -6.99 -0.57
N MET A 155 2.16 -7.56 -0.13
CA MET A 155 2.01 -9.01 0.04
C MET A 155 2.08 -9.78 -1.29
N CYS A 156 1.31 -9.37 -2.29
CA CYS A 156 1.29 -10.06 -3.60
C CYS A 156 2.66 -9.99 -4.28
N ASN A 157 3.35 -8.85 -4.17
CA ASN A 157 4.69 -8.66 -4.68
C ASN A 157 5.71 -9.58 -3.98
N THR A 158 5.64 -9.67 -2.65
CA THR A 158 6.50 -10.60 -1.88
C THR A 158 6.25 -12.05 -2.29
N ARG A 159 4.97 -12.46 -2.41
CA ARG A 159 4.60 -13.81 -2.87
C ARG A 159 5.10 -14.08 -4.29
N LYS A 160 4.96 -13.11 -5.20
CA LYS A 160 5.47 -13.18 -6.58
C LYS A 160 6.97 -13.46 -6.60
N SER A 161 7.72 -12.74 -5.77
CA SER A 161 9.18 -12.85 -5.70
C SER A 161 9.67 -14.17 -5.11
N SER A 162 8.82 -14.87 -4.34
CA SER A 162 9.13 -16.16 -3.71
C SER A 162 8.72 -17.39 -4.54
N LEU A 163 8.01 -17.20 -5.65
CA LEU A 163 7.61 -18.28 -6.56
C LEU A 163 8.56 -18.32 -7.77
N ALA A 164 8.82 -19.51 -8.31
CA ALA A 164 9.56 -19.65 -9.57
C ALA A 164 8.80 -18.90 -10.68
N ALA A 165 9.50 -18.18 -11.56
CA ALA A 165 8.91 -17.33 -12.60
C ALA A 165 7.83 -18.06 -13.43
N ASP A 166 8.02 -19.37 -13.62
CA ASP A 166 7.22 -20.29 -14.43
C ASP A 166 5.89 -20.71 -13.76
N SER A 167 5.71 -20.39 -12.46
CA SER A 167 4.56 -20.79 -11.64
C SER A 167 3.61 -19.63 -11.31
N LEU A 168 3.92 -18.43 -11.80
CA LEU A 168 3.09 -17.26 -11.57
C LEU A 168 1.92 -17.26 -12.56
N PRO A 169 0.66 -17.14 -12.11
CA PRO A 169 -0.42 -16.83 -13.03
C PRO A 169 -0.07 -15.52 -13.73
N VAL A 170 -0.12 -15.54 -15.07
CA VAL A 170 0.08 -14.36 -15.89
C VAL A 170 -0.87 -13.30 -15.34
N VAL A 171 -0.32 -12.13 -14.99
CA VAL A 171 -1.13 -10.95 -14.67
C VAL A 171 -2.09 -10.79 -15.85
N GLY A 172 -3.37 -11.08 -15.60
CA GLY A 172 -4.39 -11.10 -16.65
C GLY A 172 -4.58 -9.72 -17.27
N GLU A 173 -5.62 -9.59 -18.07
CA GLU A 173 -6.02 -8.28 -18.57
C GLU A 173 -6.28 -7.35 -17.37
N ARG A 174 -5.68 -6.15 -17.41
CA ARG A 174 -5.71 -5.19 -16.31
C ARG A 174 -7.19 -4.97 -15.91
N PRO A 175 -7.58 -5.18 -14.63
CA PRO A 175 -8.98 -5.07 -14.25
C PRO A 175 -9.54 -3.72 -14.72
N ALA A 176 -10.75 -3.72 -15.30
CA ALA A 176 -11.42 -2.48 -15.59
C ALA A 176 -11.48 -1.66 -14.30
N PRO A 177 -11.11 -0.36 -14.31
CA PRO A 177 -11.13 0.45 -13.11
C PRO A 177 -12.50 0.34 -12.45
N HIS A 178 -12.52 -0.04 -11.17
CA HIS A 178 -13.76 0.01 -10.40
C HIS A 178 -14.13 1.50 -10.33
N ARG A 179 -15.14 1.93 -11.09
CA ARG A 179 -15.44 3.36 -11.32
C ARG A 179 -15.59 4.19 -10.04
N ALA A 180 -15.87 3.55 -8.90
CA ALA A 180 -16.02 4.20 -7.60
C ALA A 180 -14.81 4.06 -6.64
N TRP A 181 -13.72 3.38 -7.02
CA TRP A 181 -12.54 3.24 -6.15
C TRP A 181 -11.36 4.07 -6.65
N ASP A 182 -10.82 4.93 -5.80
CA ASP A 182 -9.70 5.81 -6.11
C ASP A 182 -8.52 5.65 -5.13
N GLY A 183 -8.48 4.54 -4.38
CA GLY A 183 -7.47 4.31 -3.35
C GLY A 183 -7.55 5.29 -2.17
N LEU A 184 -8.72 5.87 -1.91
CA LEU A 184 -8.98 6.94 -0.95
C LEU A 184 -8.30 8.27 -1.32
N LEU A 185 -7.88 8.43 -2.57
CA LEU A 185 -7.15 9.61 -3.01
C LEU A 185 -7.99 10.88 -2.83
N SER A 186 -9.28 10.87 -3.16
CA SER A 186 -10.20 12.01 -3.00
C SER A 186 -10.26 12.55 -1.57
N ARG A 187 -10.04 11.71 -0.55
CA ARG A 187 -10.07 12.08 0.88
C ARG A 187 -8.68 12.41 1.45
N TYR A 188 -7.60 12.18 0.70
CA TYR A 188 -6.24 12.25 1.21
C TYR A 188 -5.87 13.60 1.83
N ALA A 189 -6.18 14.69 1.13
CA ALA A 189 -5.91 16.06 1.60
C ALA A 189 -6.57 16.33 2.96
N GLU A 190 -7.83 15.95 3.12
CA GLU A 190 -8.61 16.16 4.34
C GLU A 190 -8.12 15.29 5.50
N ILE A 191 -7.77 14.02 5.24
CA ILE A 191 -7.18 13.14 6.25
C ILE A 191 -5.88 13.74 6.80
N VAL A 192 -5.03 14.29 5.93
CA VAL A 192 -3.78 14.96 6.34
C VAL A 192 -4.07 16.17 7.23
N ALA A 193 -5.01 17.04 6.82
CA ALA A 193 -5.39 18.23 7.58
C ALA A 193 -5.88 17.88 9.00
N ILE A 194 -6.72 16.84 9.11
CA ILE A 194 -7.23 16.36 10.40
C ILE A 194 -6.09 15.78 11.24
N GLY A 195 -5.21 14.97 10.66
CA GLY A 195 -4.05 14.40 11.35
C GLY A 195 -3.09 15.46 11.89
N GLU A 196 -2.93 16.58 11.20
CA GLU A 196 -2.12 17.72 11.69
C GLU A 196 -2.75 18.44 12.88
N LEU A 197 -4.08 18.42 13.01
CA LEU A 197 -4.81 19.07 14.11
C LEU A 197 -4.94 18.19 15.35
N THR A 198 -5.18 16.89 15.16
CA THR A 198 -5.64 16.00 16.25
C THR A 198 -4.73 14.81 16.52
N GLY A 199 -3.75 14.58 15.65
CA GLY A 199 -2.98 13.35 15.58
C GLY A 199 -1.57 13.41 16.15
N ARG A 200 -0.81 12.34 15.90
CA ARG A 200 0.66 12.32 16.06
C ARG A 200 1.30 12.04 14.71
N ARG A 201 2.08 12.99 14.22
CA ARG A 201 2.79 12.87 12.94
C ARG A 201 3.87 11.80 13.01
N HIS A 202 3.76 10.77 12.17
CA HIS A 202 4.81 9.75 11.96
C HIS A 202 5.71 10.08 10.77
N ALA A 203 5.19 10.87 9.82
CA ALA A 203 5.93 11.26 8.63
C ALA A 203 6.83 12.49 8.87
N SER A 204 7.90 12.61 8.08
CA SER A 204 8.73 13.81 8.09
C SER A 204 7.96 15.03 7.55
N ALA A 205 8.40 16.23 7.93
CA ALA A 205 7.85 17.47 7.39
C ALA A 205 7.88 17.46 5.84
N GLY A 206 6.78 17.86 5.22
CA GLY A 206 6.64 17.89 3.76
C GLY A 206 6.41 16.53 3.08
N TYR A 207 6.37 15.41 3.82
CA TYR A 207 6.08 14.09 3.24
C TYR A 207 4.73 14.08 2.51
N HIS A 208 3.65 14.48 3.19
CA HIS A 208 2.30 14.47 2.62
C HIS A 208 2.13 15.47 1.47
N SER A 209 2.62 16.71 1.64
CA SER A 209 2.54 17.73 0.57
C SER A 209 3.30 17.30 -0.69
N SER A 210 4.41 16.58 -0.54
CA SER A 210 5.15 15.98 -1.65
C SER A 210 4.32 14.91 -2.39
N TRP A 211 3.59 14.06 -1.67
CA TRP A 211 2.71 13.06 -2.28
C TRP A 211 1.44 13.65 -2.90
N LEU A 212 0.80 14.62 -2.25
CA LEU A 212 -0.35 15.36 -2.80
C LEU A 212 -0.01 15.93 -4.18
N ARG A 213 1.15 16.61 -4.30
CA ARG A 213 1.64 17.12 -5.60
C ARG A 213 1.84 16.03 -6.65
N ARG A 214 2.35 14.85 -6.27
CA ARG A 214 2.55 13.73 -7.21
C ARG A 214 1.25 13.14 -7.71
N PHE A 215 0.21 13.14 -6.89
CA PHE A 215 -1.13 12.74 -7.31
C PHE A 215 -1.92 13.86 -8.03
N GLY A 216 -1.34 15.05 -8.19
CA GLY A 216 -2.00 16.19 -8.82
C GLY A 216 -3.04 16.89 -7.93
N GLN A 217 -2.99 16.68 -6.62
CA GLN A 217 -3.82 17.37 -5.63
C GLN A 217 -3.10 18.61 -5.10
N LYS A 218 -3.87 19.63 -4.70
CA LYS A 218 -3.32 20.79 -3.99
C LYS A 218 -2.83 20.32 -2.62
N ALA A 219 -1.68 20.84 -2.20
CA ALA A 219 -1.26 20.69 -0.81
C ALA A 219 -2.26 21.45 0.08
N VAL A 220 -2.63 20.86 1.21
CA VAL A 220 -3.35 21.56 2.28
C VAL A 220 -2.37 22.44 3.05
#